data_AF-A0A812VYZ1-F1
#
_entry.id   AF-A0A812VYZ1-F1
#
_cell.length_a   1.000
_cell.length_b   1.000
_cell.length_c   1.000
_cell.angle_alpha   90.00
_cell.angle_beta   90.00
_cell.angle_gamma   90.00
#
_symmetry.space_group_name_H-M   'P 1'
#
loop_
_entity.id
_entity.type
_entity.pdbx_description
1 polymer ?
#
loop_
_entity_poly.entity_id
_entity_poly.type
_entity_poly.pdbx_seq_one_letter_code
_entity_poly.pdbx_strand_id
1 'polypeptide(L)'
;MKIFRLARLARLIRALRFRAFHELKLIVMGVVSGLRVIGWAIVLLLMVVYAIGVVMRNFVGDRQQEFETVLAAMFTCFRCFTDGCTAYDGTSLAARLHLDYGGVFLIGYIFIIMLITVGVFNLIMAVFIENVMSSQFTRKQNEISETALPMEMKIKEHIIRKLGLRRRSFRETSDPKTRSEGMDWVLQAKGRNISREEFATWLQDADFLRVLEEASIDVSGRVGLFDVLDADGGGELSVNELVTGLMSLRGPVTKGDVIGIQLKVRHLVSMIEMAESVAAGESGAIGATGRLADG
;
A
#
# COMPACT_ATOMS: atom_id res chain seq x y z
N MET A 1 -34.57 3.45 24.16
CA MET A 1 -33.82 2.80 25.26
C MET A 1 -32.70 1.82 24.84
N LYS A 2 -32.39 1.60 23.54
CA LYS A 2 -31.25 0.76 23.10
C LYS A 2 -29.91 1.53 22.96
N ILE A 3 -29.96 2.85 22.82
CA ILE A 3 -28.81 3.74 22.58
C ILE A 3 -27.86 3.85 23.80
N PHE A 4 -28.38 3.82 25.04
CA PHE A 4 -27.54 3.89 26.25
C PHE A 4 -26.70 2.62 26.51
N ARG A 5 -27.06 1.47 25.90
CA ARG A 5 -26.24 0.24 25.97
C ARG A 5 -25.01 0.33 25.07
N LEU A 6 -25.11 1.00 23.92
CA LEU A 6 -23.99 1.28 23.01
C LEU A 6 -22.95 2.21 23.63
N ALA A 7 -23.35 3.12 24.52
CA ALA A 7 -22.42 3.96 25.29
C ALA A 7 -21.48 3.13 26.20
N ARG A 8 -21.84 1.88 26.53
CA ARG A 8 -20.97 0.95 27.26
C ARG A 8 -19.88 0.37 26.34
N LEU A 9 -20.17 0.14 25.06
CA LEU A 9 -19.17 -0.21 24.04
C LEU A 9 -18.20 0.95 23.75
N ALA A 10 -18.66 2.21 23.81
CA ALA A 10 -17.77 3.36 23.65
C ALA A 10 -16.64 3.43 24.71
N ARG A 11 -16.84 2.83 25.89
CA ARG A 11 -15.77 2.67 26.89
C ARG A 11 -14.70 1.66 26.48
N LEU A 12 -15.08 0.59 25.77
CA LEU A 12 -14.13 -0.38 25.19
C LEU A 12 -13.29 0.28 24.08
N ILE A 13 -13.87 1.21 23.31
CA ILE A 13 -13.13 2.00 22.32
C ILE A 13 -12.06 2.88 22.98
N ARG A 14 -12.29 3.39 24.20
CA ARG A 14 -11.24 4.09 24.97
C ARG A 14 -10.14 3.14 25.45
N ALA A 15 -10.43 1.86 25.70
CA ALA A 15 -9.41 0.87 26.07
C ALA A 15 -8.46 0.54 24.91
N LEU A 16 -8.88 0.73 23.64
CA LEU A 16 -8.00 0.67 22.45
C LEU A 16 -6.93 1.78 22.39
N ARG A 17 -6.91 2.72 23.36
CA ARG A 17 -5.89 3.77 23.47
C ARG A 17 -4.59 3.30 24.12
N PHE A 18 -4.55 2.10 24.72
CA PHE A 18 -3.31 1.55 25.26
C PHE A 18 -2.33 1.16 24.15
N ARG A 19 -1.03 1.46 24.35
CA ARG A 19 0.06 1.15 23.39
C ARG A 19 0.11 -0.33 22.97
N ALA A 20 -0.38 -1.24 23.79
CA ALA A 20 -0.46 -2.67 23.48
C ALA A 20 -1.42 -3.03 22.32
N PHE A 21 -2.37 -2.15 21.97
CA PHE A 21 -3.38 -2.41 20.92
C PHE A 21 -3.14 -1.64 19.62
N HIS A 22 -1.92 -1.15 19.37
CA HIS A 22 -1.61 -0.43 18.13
C HIS A 22 -1.95 -1.28 16.90
N GLU A 23 -1.52 -2.54 16.87
CA GLU A 23 -1.85 -3.50 15.82
C GLU A 23 -3.36 -3.71 15.65
N LEU A 24 -4.08 -3.89 16.77
CA LEU A 24 -5.54 -4.04 16.74
C LEU A 24 -6.24 -2.79 16.19
N LYS A 25 -5.74 -1.61 16.55
CA LYS A 25 -6.25 -0.33 16.05
C LYS A 25 -6.04 -0.20 14.54
N LEU A 26 -4.88 -0.65 14.02
CA LEU A 26 -4.59 -0.69 12.58
C LEU A 26 -5.55 -1.62 11.84
N ILE A 27 -5.80 -2.82 12.38
CA ILE A 27 -6.77 -3.78 11.82
C ILE A 27 -8.18 -3.20 11.81
N VAL A 28 -8.65 -2.65 12.94
CA VAL A 28 -10.00 -2.08 13.06
C VAL A 28 -10.19 -0.89 12.11
N MET A 29 -9.21 0.00 12.01
CA MET A 29 -9.27 1.10 11.04
C MET A 29 -9.28 0.61 9.59
N GLY A 30 -8.57 -0.48 9.28
CA GLY A 30 -8.62 -1.16 7.98
C GLY A 30 -10.01 -1.72 7.66
N VAL A 31 -10.64 -2.40 8.62
CA VAL A 31 -12.01 -2.93 8.46
C VAL A 31 -13.03 -1.81 8.28
N VAL A 32 -12.93 -0.73 9.08
CA VAL A 32 -13.84 0.43 8.98
C VAL A 32 -13.73 1.12 7.62
N SER A 33 -12.53 1.20 7.06
CA SER A 33 -12.30 1.64 5.67
C SER A 33 -13.03 0.73 4.65
N GLY A 34 -13.02 -0.59 4.88
CA GLY A 34 -13.66 -1.58 4.00
C GLY A 34 -15.19 -1.66 4.08
N LEU A 35 -15.82 -1.17 5.16
CA LEU A 35 -17.26 -1.31 5.40
C LEU A 35 -18.14 -0.75 4.27
N ARG A 36 -17.73 0.36 3.63
CA ARG A 36 -18.48 0.94 2.50
C ARG A 36 -18.55 -0.04 1.32
N VAL A 37 -17.45 -0.71 1.00
CA VAL A 37 -17.37 -1.65 -0.11
C VAL A 37 -18.16 -2.93 0.20
N ILE A 38 -18.01 -3.46 1.42
CA ILE A 38 -18.83 -4.59 1.89
C ILE A 38 -20.32 -4.25 1.79
N GLY A 39 -20.71 -3.02 2.14
CA GLY A 39 -22.11 -2.58 2.05
C GLY A 39 -22.68 -2.74 0.64
N TRP A 40 -21.97 -2.28 -0.38
CA TRP A 40 -22.39 -2.45 -1.78
C TRP A 40 -22.37 -3.92 -2.23
N ALA A 41 -21.41 -4.70 -1.76
CA ALA A 41 -21.32 -6.12 -2.03
C ALA A 41 -22.51 -6.90 -1.44
N ILE A 42 -22.95 -6.54 -0.24
CA ILE A 42 -24.16 -7.07 0.39
C ILE A 42 -25.41 -6.67 -0.40
N VAL A 43 -25.50 -5.43 -0.89
CA VAL A 43 -26.63 -5.00 -1.75
C VAL A 43 -26.70 -5.84 -3.03
N LEU A 44 -25.55 -6.13 -3.66
CA LEU A 44 -25.49 -7.02 -4.82
C LEU A 44 -25.97 -8.44 -4.47
N LEU A 45 -25.50 -9.01 -3.35
CA LEU A 45 -25.94 -10.33 -2.89
C LEU A 45 -27.46 -10.35 -2.61
N LEU A 46 -28.00 -9.31 -1.98
CA LEU A 46 -29.44 -9.20 -1.70
C LEU A 46 -30.27 -9.11 -2.98
N MET A 47 -29.78 -8.43 -4.02
CA MET A 47 -30.43 -8.41 -5.34
C MET A 47 -30.49 -9.80 -5.97
N VAL A 48 -29.39 -10.57 -5.88
CA VAL A 48 -29.36 -11.95 -6.39
C VAL A 48 -30.29 -12.87 -5.59
N VAL A 49 -30.26 -12.78 -4.26
CA VAL A 49 -31.16 -13.54 -3.38
C VAL A 49 -32.62 -13.15 -3.60
N TYR A 50 -32.91 -11.87 -3.87
CA TYR A 50 -34.25 -11.41 -4.24
C TYR A 50 -34.74 -12.06 -5.53
N ALA A 51 -33.92 -12.05 -6.60
CA ALA A 51 -34.29 -12.67 -7.87
C ALA A 51 -34.57 -14.18 -7.70
N ILE A 52 -33.69 -14.90 -7.00
CA ILE A 52 -33.87 -16.34 -6.71
C ILE A 52 -35.10 -16.55 -5.82
N GLY A 53 -35.31 -15.72 -4.80
CA GLY A 53 -36.45 -15.80 -3.89
C GLY A 53 -37.79 -15.61 -4.61
N VAL A 54 -37.87 -14.69 -5.58
CA VAL A 54 -39.06 -14.51 -6.43
C VAL A 54 -39.30 -15.74 -7.30
N VAL A 55 -38.25 -16.31 -7.90
CA VAL A 55 -38.37 -17.56 -8.68
C VAL A 55 -38.86 -18.70 -7.80
N MET A 56 -38.27 -18.88 -6.62
CA MET A 56 -38.63 -19.96 -5.69
C MET A 56 -40.03 -19.79 -5.12
N ARG A 57 -40.48 -18.56 -4.85
CA ARG A 57 -41.88 -18.28 -4.54
C ARG A 57 -42.76 -18.76 -5.69
N ASN A 58 -42.57 -18.28 -6.91
CA ASN A 58 -43.46 -18.62 -8.01
C ASN A 58 -43.48 -20.12 -8.34
N PHE A 59 -42.39 -20.84 -8.10
CA PHE A 59 -42.26 -22.25 -8.46
C PHE A 59 -42.69 -23.21 -7.34
N VAL A 60 -42.40 -22.88 -6.08
CA VAL A 60 -42.53 -23.79 -4.92
C VAL A 60 -43.44 -23.24 -3.82
N GLY A 61 -43.79 -21.95 -3.88
CA GLY A 61 -44.46 -21.21 -2.80
C GLY A 61 -45.85 -21.69 -2.41
N ASP A 62 -46.57 -22.35 -3.30
CA ASP A 62 -47.93 -22.86 -3.00
C ASP A 62 -47.89 -24.21 -2.25
N ARG A 63 -46.76 -24.93 -2.31
CA ARG A 63 -46.62 -26.27 -1.71
C ARG A 63 -45.75 -26.30 -0.45
N GLN A 64 -44.93 -25.28 -0.24
CA GLN A 64 -43.97 -25.23 0.86
C GLN A 64 -44.10 -23.90 1.61
N GLN A 65 -44.30 -23.98 2.93
CA GLN A 65 -44.52 -22.82 3.79
C GLN A 65 -43.29 -21.88 3.84
N GLU A 66 -42.09 -22.44 3.61
CA GLU A 66 -40.82 -21.72 3.56
C GLU A 66 -40.74 -20.70 2.41
N PHE A 67 -41.57 -20.86 1.37
CA PHE A 67 -41.60 -20.01 0.18
C PHE A 67 -42.93 -19.23 0.05
N GLU A 68 -43.73 -19.19 1.12
CA GLU A 68 -45.08 -18.60 1.18
C GLU A 68 -45.10 -17.07 1.28
N THR A 69 -43.97 -16.38 1.43
CA THR A 69 -43.82 -14.94 1.05
C THR A 69 -42.51 -14.73 0.31
N VAL A 70 -42.38 -13.64 -0.47
CA VAL A 70 -41.09 -13.31 -1.11
C VAL A 70 -40.00 -13.12 -0.05
N LEU A 71 -40.31 -12.48 1.08
CA LEU A 71 -39.36 -12.29 2.18
C LEU A 71 -38.97 -13.61 2.85
N ALA A 72 -39.92 -14.52 3.07
CA ALA A 72 -39.62 -15.86 3.58
C ALA A 72 -38.76 -16.66 2.59
N ALA A 73 -39.09 -16.62 1.29
CA ALA A 73 -38.32 -17.27 0.24
C ALA A 73 -36.88 -16.73 0.19
N MET A 74 -36.69 -15.42 0.28
CA MET A 74 -35.37 -14.79 0.35
C MET A 74 -34.58 -15.24 1.58
N PHE A 75 -35.20 -15.27 2.75
CA PHE A 75 -34.56 -15.70 3.99
C PHE A 75 -34.16 -17.18 3.95
N THR A 76 -35.05 -18.04 3.44
CA THR A 76 -34.78 -19.46 3.23
C THR A 76 -33.63 -19.66 2.24
N CYS A 77 -33.63 -18.97 1.10
CA CYS A 77 -32.53 -19.03 0.14
C CYS A 77 -31.19 -18.58 0.77
N PHE A 78 -31.20 -17.46 1.50
CA PHE A 78 -30.01 -16.96 2.19
C PHE A 78 -29.47 -17.97 3.22
N ARG A 79 -30.33 -18.61 4.01
CA ARG A 79 -29.94 -19.70 4.93
C ARG A 79 -29.35 -20.89 4.17
N CYS A 80 -30.01 -21.33 3.10
CA CYS A 80 -29.52 -22.44 2.26
C CYS A 80 -28.12 -22.17 1.68
N PHE A 81 -27.77 -20.90 1.43
CA PHE A 81 -26.45 -20.53 0.90
C PHE A 81 -25.36 -20.33 1.97
N THR A 82 -25.72 -20.08 3.24
CA THR A 82 -24.75 -19.69 4.29
C THR A 82 -24.55 -20.73 5.39
N ASP A 83 -25.62 -21.32 5.89
CA ASP A 83 -25.61 -22.13 7.11
C ASP A 83 -26.18 -23.54 6.88
N GLY A 84 -27.14 -23.67 5.96
CA GLY A 84 -27.72 -24.95 5.56
C GLY A 84 -29.17 -24.85 5.13
N CYS A 85 -29.61 -25.84 4.35
CA CYS A 85 -30.95 -25.87 3.76
C CYS A 85 -31.87 -26.85 4.51
N THR A 86 -32.40 -26.40 5.66
CA THR A 86 -33.31 -27.16 6.51
C THR A 86 -34.68 -26.50 6.60
N ALA A 87 -35.72 -27.32 6.45
CA ALA A 87 -37.12 -26.93 6.61
C ALA A 87 -37.44 -26.64 8.09
N TYR A 88 -38.60 -26.05 8.37
CA TYR A 88 -39.00 -25.74 9.75
C TYR A 88 -39.18 -26.97 10.65
N ASP A 89 -39.46 -28.12 10.04
CA ASP A 89 -39.59 -29.41 10.71
C ASP A 89 -38.25 -30.13 10.94
N GLY A 90 -37.12 -29.49 10.60
CA GLY A 90 -35.78 -30.05 10.76
C GLY A 90 -35.35 -31.02 9.67
N THR A 91 -36.22 -31.34 8.70
CA THR A 91 -35.84 -32.17 7.55
C THR A 91 -35.03 -31.37 6.53
N SER A 92 -34.24 -32.06 5.70
CA SER A 92 -33.47 -31.40 4.65
C SER A 92 -34.40 -30.91 3.54
N LEU A 93 -34.50 -29.58 3.40
CA LEU A 93 -35.37 -28.93 2.41
C LEU A 93 -34.92 -29.28 0.98
N ALA A 94 -33.62 -29.35 0.74
CA ALA A 94 -33.06 -29.73 -0.56
C ALA A 94 -33.46 -31.15 -1.00
N ALA A 95 -33.44 -32.13 -0.09
CA ALA A 95 -33.85 -33.50 -0.42
C ALA A 95 -35.35 -33.60 -0.67
N ARG A 96 -36.16 -32.87 0.11
CA ARG A 96 -37.62 -32.79 -0.09
C ARG A 96 -37.95 -32.23 -1.47
N LEU A 97 -37.37 -31.09 -1.83
CA LEU A 97 -37.61 -30.48 -3.15
C LEU A 97 -37.09 -31.36 -4.29
N HIS A 98 -36.01 -32.10 -4.09
CA HIS A 98 -35.54 -33.07 -5.09
C HIS A 98 -36.55 -34.21 -5.31
N LEU A 99 -37.16 -34.73 -4.25
CA LEU A 99 -38.18 -35.78 -4.37
C LEU A 99 -39.44 -35.27 -5.05
N ASP A 100 -39.83 -34.01 -4.81
CA ASP A 100 -41.05 -33.41 -5.38
C ASP A 100 -40.89 -32.95 -6.84
N TYR A 101 -39.72 -32.40 -7.20
CA TYR A 101 -39.48 -31.77 -8.52
C TYR A 101 -38.47 -32.53 -9.40
N GLY A 102 -37.85 -33.59 -8.89
CA GLY A 102 -36.95 -34.48 -9.63
C GLY A 102 -35.50 -33.99 -9.76
N GLY A 103 -34.76 -34.63 -10.66
CA GLY A 103 -33.31 -34.42 -10.83
C GLY A 103 -32.93 -33.08 -11.48
N VAL A 104 -33.78 -32.52 -12.35
CA VAL A 104 -33.50 -31.23 -13.01
C VAL A 104 -33.44 -30.10 -11.99
N PHE A 105 -34.35 -30.11 -11.00
CA PHE A 105 -34.31 -29.16 -9.89
C PHE A 105 -33.01 -29.28 -9.07
N LEU A 106 -32.57 -30.51 -8.80
CA LEU A 106 -31.33 -30.76 -8.05
C LEU A 106 -30.10 -30.20 -8.77
N ILE A 107 -30.00 -30.40 -10.10
CA ILE A 107 -28.90 -29.85 -10.91
C ILE A 107 -28.91 -28.32 -10.86
N GLY A 108 -30.08 -27.70 -11.01
CA GLY A 108 -30.24 -26.24 -10.89
C GLY A 108 -29.85 -25.72 -9.50
N TYR A 109 -30.27 -26.42 -8.44
CA TYR A 109 -29.90 -26.10 -7.06
C TYR A 109 -28.39 -26.19 -6.83
N ILE A 110 -27.73 -27.26 -7.29
CA ILE A 110 -26.27 -27.44 -7.19
C ILE A 110 -25.53 -26.34 -7.96
N PHE A 111 -26.01 -25.98 -9.15
CA PHE A 111 -25.40 -24.92 -9.94
C PHE A 111 -25.51 -23.56 -9.24
N ILE A 112 -26.70 -23.21 -8.73
CA ILE A 112 -26.94 -21.95 -8.00
C ILE A 112 -26.09 -21.91 -6.72
N ILE A 113 -26.06 -22.99 -5.93
CA ILE A 113 -25.28 -22.98 -4.68
C ILE A 113 -23.78 -22.86 -4.95
N MET A 114 -23.26 -23.50 -6.01
CA MET A 114 -21.87 -23.35 -6.43
C MET A 114 -21.59 -21.92 -6.90
N LEU A 115 -22.48 -21.32 -7.69
CA LEU A 115 -22.34 -19.95 -8.18
C LEU A 115 -22.32 -18.93 -7.03
N ILE A 116 -23.19 -19.09 -6.03
CA ILE A 116 -23.24 -18.18 -4.87
C ILE A 116 -22.06 -18.40 -3.93
N THR A 117 -21.78 -19.65 -3.57
CA THR A 117 -20.76 -19.95 -2.54
C THR A 117 -19.34 -19.88 -3.08
N VAL A 118 -19.08 -20.46 -4.24
CA VAL A 118 -17.76 -20.47 -4.87
C VAL A 118 -17.53 -19.21 -5.71
N GLY A 119 -18.58 -18.66 -6.32
CA GLY A 119 -18.47 -17.45 -7.14
C GLY A 119 -18.62 -16.18 -6.32
N VAL A 120 -19.85 -15.88 -5.89
CA VAL A 120 -20.20 -14.59 -5.30
C VAL A 120 -19.48 -14.34 -3.97
N PHE A 121 -19.49 -15.28 -3.01
CA PHE A 121 -18.80 -15.04 -1.74
C PHE A 121 -17.29 -14.86 -1.91
N ASN A 122 -16.64 -15.68 -2.74
CA ASN A 122 -15.21 -15.52 -3.01
C ASN A 122 -14.89 -14.21 -3.74
N LEU A 123 -15.76 -13.77 -4.67
CA LEU A 123 -15.63 -12.46 -5.31
C LEU A 123 -15.74 -11.33 -4.27
N ILE A 124 -16.72 -11.39 -3.37
CA ILE A 124 -16.90 -10.40 -2.30
C ILE A 124 -15.65 -10.36 -1.41
N MET A 125 -15.12 -11.52 -1.02
CA MET A 125 -13.90 -11.60 -0.22
C MET A 125 -12.69 -11.03 -0.96
N ALA A 126 -12.53 -11.32 -2.25
CA ALA A 126 -11.44 -10.77 -3.06
C ALA A 126 -11.51 -9.24 -3.15
N VAL A 127 -12.68 -8.68 -3.49
CA VAL A 127 -12.91 -7.23 -3.58
C VAL A 127 -12.70 -6.56 -2.21
N PHE A 128 -13.12 -7.20 -1.13
CA PHE A 128 -12.88 -6.70 0.23
C PHE A 128 -11.38 -6.63 0.54
N ILE A 129 -10.63 -7.70 0.28
CA ILE A 129 -9.18 -7.76 0.52
C ILE A 129 -8.47 -6.67 -0.30
N GLU A 130 -8.82 -6.51 -1.57
CA GLU A 130 -8.22 -5.51 -2.46
C GLU A 130 -8.45 -4.08 -1.96
N ASN A 131 -9.67 -3.76 -1.53
CA ASN A 131 -9.98 -2.43 -0.99
C ASN A 131 -9.27 -2.17 0.34
N VAL A 132 -9.22 -3.16 1.24
CA VAL A 132 -8.49 -3.04 2.52
C VAL A 132 -6.99 -2.85 2.25
N MET A 133 -6.40 -3.67 1.39
CA MET A 133 -4.98 -3.61 1.04
C MET A 133 -4.60 -2.27 0.40
N SER A 134 -5.38 -1.80 -0.57
CA SER A 134 -5.17 -0.50 -1.23
C SER A 134 -5.26 0.68 -0.26
N SER A 135 -6.20 0.62 0.69
CA SER A 135 -6.36 1.65 1.72
C SER A 135 -5.19 1.66 2.73
N GLN A 136 -4.64 0.50 3.06
CA GLN A 136 -3.46 0.37 3.91
C GLN A 136 -2.21 0.91 3.21
N PHE A 137 -2.03 0.55 1.94
CA PHE A 137 -0.90 1.03 1.13
C PHE A 137 -0.88 2.56 1.02
N THR A 138 -2.02 3.16 0.68
CA THR A 138 -2.15 4.62 0.55
C THR A 138 -1.84 5.32 1.89
N ARG A 139 -2.29 4.76 3.01
CA ARG A 139 -2.01 5.30 4.34
C ARG A 139 -0.52 5.25 4.67
N LYS A 140 0.14 4.12 4.43
CA LYS A 140 1.60 3.98 4.63
C LYS A 140 2.36 4.99 3.77
N GLN A 141 1.95 5.19 2.51
CA GLN A 141 2.59 6.18 1.63
C GLN A 141 2.44 7.63 2.14
N ASN A 142 1.26 7.98 2.65
CA ASN A 142 1.02 9.31 3.23
C ASN A 142 1.82 9.51 4.53
N GLU A 143 1.87 8.50 5.40
CA GLU A 143 2.66 8.54 6.63
C GLU A 143 4.16 8.69 6.32
N ILE A 144 4.66 7.98 5.31
CA ILE A 144 6.04 8.13 4.82
C ILE A 144 6.27 9.59 4.37
N SER A 145 5.34 10.17 3.63
CA SER A 145 5.47 11.55 3.15
C SER A 145 5.49 12.57 4.31
N GLU A 146 4.60 12.43 5.30
CA GLU A 146 4.54 13.31 6.47
C GLU A 146 5.78 13.19 7.38
N THR A 147 6.33 11.98 7.51
CA THR A 147 7.49 11.70 8.37
C THR A 147 8.83 11.83 7.65
N ALA A 148 8.86 12.32 6.40
CA ALA A 148 10.09 12.45 5.62
C ALA A 148 11.15 13.33 6.30
N LEU A 149 10.79 14.54 6.71
CA LEU A 149 11.70 15.49 7.35
C LEU A 149 12.27 15.00 8.70
N PRO A 150 11.46 14.50 9.66
CA PRO A 150 12.01 14.02 10.93
C PRO A 150 12.89 12.78 10.75
N MET A 151 12.56 11.89 9.81
CA MET A 151 13.38 10.71 9.54
C MET A 151 14.70 11.07 8.86
N GLU A 152 14.69 12.03 7.93
CA GLU A 152 15.92 12.55 7.32
C GLU A 152 16.87 13.10 8.39
N MET A 153 16.36 13.93 9.31
CA MET A 153 17.17 14.48 10.41
C MET A 153 17.73 13.39 11.32
N LYS A 154 16.93 12.35 11.60
CA LYS A 154 17.34 11.22 12.44
C LYS A 154 18.44 10.38 11.79
N ILE A 155 18.34 10.13 10.48
CA ILE A 155 19.39 9.44 9.71
C ILE A 155 20.67 10.28 9.70
N LYS A 156 20.57 11.59 9.44
CA LYS A 156 21.72 12.51 9.47
C LYS A 156 22.42 12.50 10.83
N GLU A 157 21.67 12.61 11.93
CA GLU A 157 22.24 12.59 13.27
C GLU A 157 22.99 11.27 13.54
N HIS A 158 22.43 10.13 13.12
CA HIS A 158 23.05 8.83 13.33
C HIS A 158 24.34 8.67 12.51
N ILE A 159 24.35 9.14 11.25
CA ILE A 159 25.54 9.12 10.39
C ILE A 159 26.64 10.00 10.98
N ILE A 160 26.32 11.22 11.44
CA ILE A 160 27.31 12.12 12.05
C ILE A 160 27.92 11.49 13.31
N ARG A 161 27.10 10.81 14.11
CA ARG A 161 27.57 10.06 15.29
C ARG A 161 28.52 8.93 14.89
N LYS A 162 28.22 8.18 13.83
CA LYS A 162 29.09 7.11 13.29
C LYS A 162 30.40 7.62 12.73
N LEU A 163 30.38 8.81 12.15
CA LEU A 163 31.58 9.50 11.70
C LEU A 163 32.43 10.00 12.89
N GLY A 164 31.99 9.90 14.14
CA GLY A 164 32.77 10.40 15.28
C GLY A 164 33.03 11.91 15.21
N LEU A 165 32.24 12.63 14.38
CA LEU A 165 32.22 14.08 14.34
C LEU A 165 31.59 14.53 15.65
N ARG A 166 32.46 14.73 16.65
CA ARG A 166 32.06 15.12 18.00
C ARG A 166 31.38 16.48 17.90
N ARG A 167 30.13 16.56 18.38
CA ARG A 167 29.45 17.82 18.70
C ARG A 167 30.40 18.59 19.61
N ARG A 168 31.15 19.55 19.07
CA ARG A 168 31.93 20.47 19.91
C ARG A 168 30.87 21.18 20.72
N SER A 169 30.76 20.85 22.01
CA SER A 169 29.86 21.51 22.93
C SER A 169 30.27 22.99 22.93
N PHE A 170 29.60 23.80 22.12
CA PHE A 170 29.71 25.23 22.25
C PHE A 170 29.12 25.55 23.61
N ARG A 171 30.00 26.03 24.47
CA ARG A 171 29.74 26.49 25.83
C ARG A 171 28.46 27.33 25.84
N GLU A 172 27.49 26.97 26.68
CA GLU A 172 26.25 27.71 26.89
C GLU A 172 26.57 29.21 27.06
N THR A 173 26.30 29.99 26.02
CA THR A 173 25.96 31.40 26.19
C THR A 173 24.46 31.50 26.00
N SER A 174 23.80 31.68 27.13
CA SER A 174 22.37 31.85 27.32
C SER A 174 21.84 33.02 26.48
N ASP A 175 21.39 32.77 25.25
CA ASP A 175 20.59 33.73 24.50
C ASP A 175 19.45 33.01 23.73
N PRO A 176 18.16 33.17 24.12
CA PRO A 176 17.06 32.36 23.60
C PRO A 176 16.54 32.75 22.20
N LYS A 177 17.32 33.47 21.38
CA LYS A 177 16.85 33.98 20.07
C LYS A 177 17.49 33.36 18.83
N THR A 178 18.41 32.40 18.98
CA THR A 178 19.11 31.83 17.82
C THR A 178 18.43 30.56 17.33
N ARG A 179 17.34 30.71 16.58
CA ARG A 179 16.64 29.61 15.84
C ARG A 179 17.46 29.08 14.64
N SER A 180 18.78 29.19 14.72
CA SER A 180 19.79 28.83 13.71
C SER A 180 20.71 27.68 14.20
N GLU A 181 20.23 26.85 15.12
CA GLU A 181 20.99 25.70 15.64
C GLU A 181 21.05 24.50 14.69
N GLY A 182 20.29 24.54 13.58
CA GLY A 182 20.26 23.48 12.57
C GLY A 182 21.31 23.59 11.46
N MET A 183 22.12 24.65 11.40
CA MET A 183 22.98 24.94 10.23
C MET A 183 24.47 24.60 10.46
N ASP A 184 24.92 24.46 11.72
CA ASP A 184 26.35 24.45 12.06
C ASP A 184 27.05 23.09 11.78
N TRP A 185 26.27 21.99 11.74
CA TRP A 185 26.80 20.64 11.46
C TRP A 185 26.98 20.35 9.96
N VAL A 186 26.21 21.01 9.09
CA VAL A 186 26.33 20.89 7.61
C VAL A 186 27.69 21.42 7.14
N LEU A 187 28.25 22.42 7.83
CA LEU A 187 29.55 23.00 7.52
C LEU A 187 30.72 22.09 7.93
N GLN A 188 30.58 21.31 9.01
CA GLN A 188 31.62 20.38 9.46
C GLN A 188 31.64 19.06 8.67
N ALA A 189 30.49 18.63 8.16
CA ALA A 189 30.39 17.41 7.34
C ALA A 189 30.74 17.65 5.86
N LYS A 190 30.88 18.90 5.42
CA LYS A 190 31.02 19.32 4.01
C LYS A 190 32.33 18.91 3.31
N GLY A 191 33.14 18.05 3.91
CA GLY A 191 34.39 17.56 3.33
C GLY A 191 34.82 16.18 3.81
N ARG A 192 33.92 15.42 4.46
CA ARG A 192 34.18 14.02 4.78
C ARG A 192 33.36 13.12 3.88
N ASN A 193 34.08 12.31 3.12
CA ASN A 193 33.53 11.28 2.29
C ASN A 193 33.56 9.94 3.03
N ILE A 194 32.63 9.07 2.67
CA ILE A 194 32.39 7.76 3.30
C ILE A 194 32.82 6.69 2.30
N SER A 195 33.77 5.85 2.70
CA SER A 195 34.24 4.76 1.83
C SER A 195 33.27 3.56 1.87
N ARG A 196 33.41 2.67 0.89
CA ARG A 196 32.64 1.42 0.83
C ARG A 196 32.79 0.56 2.07
N GLU A 197 34.01 0.46 2.61
CA GLU A 197 34.34 -0.34 3.77
C GLU A 197 33.73 0.24 5.05
N GLU A 198 33.75 1.57 5.20
CA GLU A 198 33.10 2.26 6.32
C GLU A 198 31.58 2.00 6.30
N PHE A 199 30.95 2.17 5.14
CA PHE A 199 29.51 1.93 5.00
C PHE A 199 29.14 0.44 5.22
N ALA A 200 29.94 -0.49 4.70
CA ALA A 200 29.74 -1.92 4.92
C ALA A 200 29.84 -2.30 6.41
N THR A 201 30.74 -1.64 7.15
CA THR A 201 30.85 -1.81 8.60
C THR A 201 29.61 -1.30 9.32
N TRP A 202 29.02 -0.19 8.86
CA TRP A 202 27.79 0.35 9.45
C TRP A 202 26.57 -0.55 9.18
N LEU A 203 26.51 -1.22 8.02
CA LEU A 203 25.44 -2.19 7.72
C LEU A 203 25.48 -3.46 8.59
N GLN A 204 26.55 -3.67 9.35
CA GLN A 204 26.64 -4.74 10.37
C GLN A 204 26.17 -4.27 11.75
N ASP A 205 25.99 -2.96 11.96
CA ASP A 205 25.54 -2.43 13.23
C ASP A 205 24.02 -2.51 13.40
N ALA A 206 23.59 -3.17 14.47
CA ALA A 206 22.19 -3.32 14.83
C ALA A 206 21.49 -1.97 15.09
N ASP A 207 22.20 -0.98 15.63
CA ASP A 207 21.63 0.34 15.88
C ASP A 207 21.34 1.10 14.59
N PHE A 208 22.27 1.07 13.63
CA PHE A 208 22.08 1.68 12.31
C PHE A 208 20.97 0.98 11.52
N LEU A 209 20.95 -0.36 11.49
CA LEU A 209 19.89 -1.12 10.83
C LEU A 209 18.51 -0.80 11.40
N ARG A 210 18.39 -0.63 12.72
CA ARG A 210 17.13 -0.23 13.36
C ARG A 210 16.64 1.14 12.91
N VAL A 211 17.55 2.11 12.72
CA VAL A 211 17.18 3.44 12.20
C VAL A 211 16.69 3.35 10.76
N LEU A 212 17.31 2.52 9.93
CA LEU A 212 16.88 2.29 8.54
C LEU A 212 15.52 1.58 8.47
N GLU A 213 15.30 0.57 9.32
CA GLU A 213 14.02 -0.13 9.43
C GLU A 213 12.89 0.81 9.88
N GLU A 214 13.15 1.64 10.91
CA GLU A 214 12.19 2.67 11.35
C GLU A 214 11.91 3.70 10.25
N ALA A 215 12.91 4.00 9.42
CA ALA A 215 12.75 4.84 8.24
C ALA A 215 11.99 4.15 7.10
N SER A 216 11.61 2.87 7.23
CA SER A 216 11.01 2.08 6.14
C SER A 216 11.90 1.99 4.90
N ILE A 217 13.22 1.90 5.12
CA ILE A 217 14.23 1.67 4.07
C ILE A 217 14.53 0.18 4.06
N ASP A 218 14.25 -0.48 2.94
CA ASP A 218 14.54 -1.90 2.78
C ASP A 218 16.02 -2.12 2.47
N VAL A 219 16.74 -2.76 3.40
CA VAL A 219 18.15 -3.15 3.26
C VAL A 219 18.32 -4.66 3.04
N SER A 220 17.26 -5.37 2.65
CA SER A 220 17.31 -6.81 2.34
C SER A 220 18.36 -7.15 1.27
N GLY A 221 18.57 -6.25 0.32
CA GLY A 221 19.63 -6.31 -0.70
C GLY A 221 20.92 -5.62 -0.27
N ARG A 222 21.53 -6.03 0.85
CA ARG A 222 22.78 -5.42 1.36
C ARG A 222 23.93 -5.41 0.34
N VAL A 223 23.89 -6.33 -0.63
CA VAL A 223 24.87 -6.44 -1.72
C VAL A 223 24.50 -5.43 -2.81
N GLY A 224 25.36 -4.44 -3.03
CA GLY A 224 25.18 -3.44 -4.09
C GLY A 224 24.46 -2.16 -3.64
N LEU A 225 24.05 -2.04 -2.37
CA LEU A 225 23.43 -0.81 -1.87
C LEU A 225 24.37 0.40 -2.02
N PHE A 226 25.68 0.21 -1.80
CA PHE A 226 26.67 1.26 -2.02
C PHE A 226 26.71 1.68 -3.50
N ASP A 227 26.69 0.72 -4.43
CA ASP A 227 26.70 1.00 -5.88
C ASP A 227 25.44 1.74 -6.35
N VAL A 228 24.30 1.47 -5.72
CA VAL A 228 23.05 2.19 -6.01
C VAL A 228 23.11 3.64 -5.50
N LEU A 229 23.83 3.88 -4.40
CA LEU A 229 23.99 5.21 -3.80
C LEU A 229 25.10 6.02 -4.49
N ASP A 230 26.15 5.36 -4.97
CA ASP A 230 27.33 5.92 -5.68
C ASP A 230 27.02 6.13 -7.16
N ALA A 231 26.03 6.98 -7.45
CA ALA A 231 25.51 7.17 -8.80
C ALA A 231 26.51 7.86 -9.75
N ASP A 232 27.49 8.59 -9.21
CA ASP A 232 28.56 9.23 -9.98
C ASP A 232 29.80 8.32 -10.16
N GLY A 233 29.84 7.17 -9.47
CA GLY A 233 30.94 6.21 -9.54
C GLY A 233 32.23 6.75 -8.95
N GLY A 234 32.14 7.72 -8.03
CA GLY A 234 33.29 8.31 -7.35
C GLY A 234 33.97 7.34 -6.38
N GLY A 235 33.30 6.25 -6.00
CA GLY A 235 33.78 5.27 -5.03
C GLY A 235 33.70 5.76 -3.57
N GLU A 236 33.12 6.94 -3.38
CA GLU A 236 33.05 7.68 -2.12
C GLU A 236 31.70 8.40 -2.03
N LEU A 237 31.04 8.33 -0.88
CA LEU A 237 29.73 8.99 -0.67
C LEU A 237 29.87 10.19 0.25
N SER A 238 29.38 11.35 -0.18
CA SER A 238 29.19 12.47 0.75
C SER A 238 28.04 12.19 1.73
N VAL A 239 28.03 12.84 2.89
CA VAL A 239 26.93 12.70 3.87
C VAL A 239 25.57 13.06 3.25
N ASN A 240 25.53 14.06 2.36
CA ASN A 240 24.30 14.46 1.71
C ASN A 240 23.83 13.42 0.69
N GLU A 241 24.72 12.88 -0.15
CA GLU A 241 24.38 11.81 -1.08
C GLU A 241 23.90 10.56 -0.36
N LEU A 242 24.60 10.16 0.70
CA LEU A 242 24.19 9.00 1.47
C LEU A 242 22.78 9.20 2.05
N VAL A 243 22.50 10.36 2.65
CA VAL A 243 21.17 10.61 3.24
C VAL A 243 20.11 10.73 2.16
N THR A 244 20.35 11.51 1.10
CA THR A 244 19.39 11.69 0.01
C THR A 244 19.12 10.35 -0.69
N GLY A 245 20.14 9.55 -0.92
CA GLY A 245 20.02 8.21 -1.50
C GLY A 245 19.25 7.26 -0.58
N LEU A 246 19.56 7.20 0.71
CA LEU A 246 18.79 6.41 1.68
C LEU A 246 17.33 6.85 1.77
N MET A 247 17.07 8.16 1.74
CA MET A 247 15.71 8.72 1.72
C MET A 247 14.97 8.42 0.42
N SER A 248 15.68 8.26 -0.70
CA SER A 248 15.08 7.88 -1.99
C SER A 248 14.68 6.40 -2.06
N LEU A 249 15.34 5.54 -1.26
CA LEU A 249 15.02 4.12 -1.11
C LEU A 249 13.87 3.85 -0.13
N ARG A 250 13.22 4.91 0.34
CA ARG A 250 12.19 4.83 1.34
C ARG A 250 10.84 4.41 0.74
N GLY A 251 10.29 3.34 1.28
CA GLY A 251 8.97 2.85 0.86
C GLY A 251 8.97 2.20 -0.53
N PRO A 252 7.79 1.72 -0.96
CA PRO A 252 7.64 1.05 -2.24
C PRO A 252 7.68 2.04 -3.41
N VAL A 253 8.26 1.61 -4.54
CA VAL A 253 8.24 2.37 -5.78
C VAL A 253 6.80 2.50 -6.31
N THR A 254 6.37 3.71 -6.62
CA THR A 254 5.03 3.96 -7.17
C THR A 254 5.05 3.94 -8.71
N LYS A 255 3.87 3.75 -9.34
CA LYS A 255 3.76 3.90 -10.80
C LYS A 255 4.16 5.31 -11.27
N GLY A 256 3.94 6.32 -10.45
CA GLY A 256 4.32 7.70 -10.74
C GLY A 256 5.84 7.88 -10.86
N ASP A 257 6.61 7.22 -10.00
CA ASP A 257 8.08 7.27 -10.04
C ASP A 257 8.61 6.67 -11.35
N VAL A 258 8.06 5.53 -11.77
CA VAL A 258 8.44 4.84 -13.02
C VAL A 258 8.10 5.68 -14.24
N ILE A 259 6.88 6.22 -14.32
CA ILE A 259 6.46 7.08 -15.43
C ILE A 259 7.26 8.38 -15.45
N GLY A 260 7.56 8.96 -14.29
CA GLY A 260 8.40 10.14 -14.15
C GLY A 260 9.80 9.90 -14.72
N ILE A 261 10.43 8.77 -14.39
CA ILE A 261 11.72 8.35 -14.96
C ILE A 261 11.58 8.17 -16.48
N GLN A 262 10.55 7.46 -16.95
CA GLN A 262 10.35 7.24 -18.39
C GLN A 262 10.22 8.54 -19.18
N LEU A 263 9.48 9.53 -18.65
CA LEU A 263 9.32 10.84 -19.27
C LEU A 263 10.63 11.63 -19.27
N LYS A 264 11.37 11.63 -18.16
CA LYS A 264 12.69 12.28 -18.06
C LYS A 264 13.70 11.65 -19.02
N VAL A 265 13.74 10.32 -19.13
CA VAL A 265 14.62 9.61 -20.06
C VAL A 265 14.26 9.94 -21.51
N ARG A 266 12.98 9.93 -21.89
CA ARG A 266 12.55 10.38 -23.23
C ARG A 266 12.97 11.81 -23.53
N HIS A 267 12.86 12.70 -22.55
CA HIS A 267 13.29 14.09 -22.69
C HIS A 267 14.81 14.19 -22.89
N LEU A 268 15.61 13.45 -22.10
CA LEU A 268 17.06 13.37 -22.25
C LEU A 268 17.46 12.85 -23.64
N VAL A 269 16.83 11.78 -24.13
CA VAL A 269 17.09 11.24 -25.48
C VAL A 269 16.79 12.30 -26.55
N SER A 270 15.67 13.00 -26.44
CA SER A 270 15.31 14.07 -27.38
C SER A 270 16.31 15.24 -27.35
N MET A 271 16.83 15.63 -26.17
CA MET A 271 17.89 16.65 -26.08
C MET A 271 19.20 16.18 -26.71
N ILE A 272 19.55 14.89 -26.57
CA ILE A 272 20.75 14.31 -27.19
C ILE A 272 20.62 14.31 -28.72
N GLU A 273 19.47 13.88 -29.26
CA GLU A 273 19.20 13.92 -30.71
C GLU A 273 19.27 15.35 -31.26
N MET A 274 18.76 16.34 -30.52
CA MET A 274 18.89 17.75 -30.90
C MET A 274 20.36 18.19 -30.90
N ALA A 275 21.12 17.85 -29.86
CA ALA A 275 22.54 18.18 -29.77
C ALA A 275 23.37 17.54 -30.89
N GLU A 276 23.11 16.27 -31.23
CA GLU A 276 23.73 15.58 -32.37
C GLU A 276 23.38 16.27 -33.69
N SER A 277 22.12 16.71 -33.89
CA SER A 277 21.72 17.40 -35.11
C SER A 277 22.42 18.76 -35.29
N VAL A 278 22.64 19.50 -34.19
CA VAL A 278 23.37 20.77 -34.19
C VAL A 278 24.85 20.53 -34.50
N ALA A 279 25.47 19.55 -33.84
CA ALA A 279 26.87 19.20 -34.08
C ALA A 279 27.12 18.69 -35.51
N ALA A 280 26.16 17.95 -36.09
CA ALA A 280 26.20 17.52 -37.49
C ALA A 280 26.02 18.69 -38.47
N GLY A 281 25.15 19.65 -38.14
CA GLY A 281 24.94 20.87 -38.92
C GLY A 281 26.18 21.78 -38.98
N GLU A 282 26.90 21.92 -37.86
CA GLU A 282 28.15 22.69 -37.80
C GLU A 282 29.29 22.02 -38.58
N SER A 283 29.38 20.68 -38.55
CA SER A 283 30.37 19.93 -39.34
C SER A 283 30.13 20.05 -40.86
N GLY A 284 28.87 20.16 -41.29
CA GLY A 284 28.52 20.39 -42.69
C GLY A 284 28.89 21.79 -43.20
N ALA A 285 28.82 22.81 -42.34
CA ALA A 285 29.15 24.19 -42.69
C ALA A 285 30.67 24.42 -42.85
N ILE A 286 31.50 23.76 -42.02
CA ILE A 286 32.97 23.84 -42.10
C ILE A 286 33.50 23.12 -43.36
N GLY A 287 32.85 22.05 -43.80
CA GLY A 287 33.20 21.35 -45.05
C GLY A 287 32.87 22.12 -46.33
N ALA A 288 31.92 23.06 -46.29
CA ALA A 288 31.51 23.88 -47.44
C ALA A 288 32.39 25.13 -47.63
N THR A 289 32.89 25.74 -46.55
CA THR A 289 33.79 26.90 -46.62
C THR A 289 35.21 26.53 -47.06
N GLY A 290 35.66 25.29 -46.85
CA GLY A 290 36.93 24.79 -47.37
C GLY A 290 36.96 24.56 -48.90
N ARG A 291 35.81 24.52 -49.57
CA ARG A 291 35.73 24.25 -51.02
C ARG A 291 35.60 25.49 -51.91
N LEU A 292 35.49 26.68 -51.31
CA LEU A 292 35.39 27.97 -52.00
C LEU A 292 36.71 28.77 -51.99
N ALA A 293 37.78 28.24 -51.40
CA ALA A 293 39.10 28.89 -51.35
C ALA A 293 40.10 28.37 -52.41
N ASP A 294 39.71 27.35 -53.21
CA ASP A 294 40.55 26.70 -54.24
C ASP A 294 40.01 26.94 -55.68
N GLY A 295 39.36 28.07 -55.94
CA GLY A 295 38.84 28.46 -57.26
C GLY A 295 39.40 29.77 -57.77
#